data_AF-A0AA37SZU5-F1
#
_entry.id   AF-A0AA37SZU5-F1
#
_cell.length_a   1.000
_cell.length_b   1.000
_cell.length_c   1.000
_cell.angle_alpha   90.00
_cell.angle_beta   90.00
_cell.angle_gamma   90.00
#
_symmetry.space_group_name_H-M   'P 1'
#
loop_
_entity.id
_entity.type
_entity.pdbx_description
1 polymer ?
#
loop_
_entity_poly.entity_id
_entity_poly.type
_entity_poly.pdbx_seq_one_letter_code
_entity_poly.pdbx_strand_id
1 'polypeptide(L)'
;MIESNHHLFKKNILDYQGTIYSGIAFKLLKSNLSDDFKIQLCRIIDDNTVANESFCELSAPYFLKLGFSSIERDVAETLIHFLLNEELSLKLFGKYYAQYSFDHSLNLLTQKLKVLKDEPRQEKQTWNEKIVMQALQLFPPPISTISEYGKKPLIPFTEKNRLLLNILKERMMISSYKQEVDSLRVFTKKSKRQ
;
A
#
# COMPACT_ATOMS: atom_id res chain seq x y z
N MET A 1 -3.19 32.68 -8.43
CA MET A 1 -3.97 32.54 -9.68
C MET A 1 -4.89 31.31 -9.65
N ILE A 2 -4.37 30.08 -9.42
CA ILE A 2 -5.22 28.88 -9.29
C ILE A 2 -6.15 28.96 -8.06
N GLU A 3 -5.65 29.37 -6.90
CA GLU A 3 -6.49 29.51 -5.69
C GLU A 3 -7.64 30.51 -5.90
N SER A 4 -7.37 31.62 -6.58
CA SER A 4 -8.36 32.66 -6.91
C SER A 4 -9.37 32.23 -7.98
N ASN A 5 -9.04 31.22 -8.80
CA ASN A 5 -9.86 30.73 -9.94
C ASN A 5 -10.16 29.23 -9.86
N HIS A 6 -10.16 28.64 -8.66
CA HIS A 6 -10.22 27.19 -8.46
C HIS A 6 -11.51 26.55 -9.00
N HIS A 7 -12.60 27.31 -9.11
CA HIS A 7 -13.87 26.87 -9.70
C HIS A 7 -13.75 26.60 -11.22
N LEU A 8 -13.02 27.45 -11.96
CA LEU A 8 -12.73 27.23 -13.38
C LEU A 8 -11.77 26.05 -13.57
N PHE A 9 -10.76 25.97 -12.71
CA PHE A 9 -9.80 24.88 -12.70
C PHE A 9 -10.48 23.52 -12.46
N LYS A 10 -11.39 23.46 -11.48
CA LYS A 10 -12.15 22.24 -11.16
C LYS A 10 -12.99 21.76 -12.35
N LYS A 11 -13.59 22.68 -13.12
CA LYS A 11 -14.42 22.33 -14.28
C LYS A 11 -13.63 21.61 -15.38
N ASN A 12 -12.36 21.98 -15.53
CA ASN A 12 -11.47 21.50 -16.60
C ASN A 12 -10.32 20.66 -16.03
N ILE A 13 -10.50 20.03 -14.86
CA ILE A 13 -9.37 19.48 -14.10
C ILE A 13 -8.60 18.41 -14.89
N LEU A 14 -9.32 17.60 -15.67
CA LEU A 14 -8.73 16.54 -16.49
C LEU A 14 -7.81 17.09 -17.60
N ASP A 15 -8.07 18.31 -18.10
CA ASP A 15 -7.23 18.96 -19.13
C ASP A 15 -5.83 19.29 -18.59
N TYR A 16 -5.66 19.28 -17.26
CA TYR A 16 -4.38 19.53 -16.59
C TYR A 16 -3.62 18.26 -16.23
N GLN A 17 -4.10 17.07 -16.58
CA GLN A 17 -3.39 15.80 -16.32
C GLN A 17 -1.99 15.83 -16.95
N GLY A 18 -0.97 15.45 -16.16
CA GLY A 18 0.44 15.48 -16.58
C GLY A 18 1.07 16.88 -16.67
N THR A 19 0.34 17.95 -16.35
CA THR A 19 0.87 19.33 -16.38
C THR A 19 1.16 19.91 -14.99
N ILE A 20 0.66 19.27 -13.94
CA ILE A 20 0.84 19.74 -12.55
C ILE A 20 2.05 19.08 -11.93
N TYR A 21 3.12 19.84 -11.80
CA TYR A 21 4.32 19.41 -11.10
C TYR A 21 4.11 19.26 -9.58
N SER A 22 4.87 18.37 -8.95
CA SER A 22 4.84 18.05 -7.51
C SER A 22 4.83 19.28 -6.60
N GLY A 23 5.68 20.28 -6.87
CA GLY A 23 5.75 21.50 -6.06
C GLY A 23 4.46 22.34 -6.09
N ILE A 24 3.74 22.36 -7.20
CA ILE A 24 2.46 23.07 -7.33
C ILE A 24 1.36 22.26 -6.65
N ALA A 25 1.28 20.95 -6.94
CA ALA A 25 0.31 20.06 -6.31
C ALA A 25 0.43 20.11 -4.77
N PHE A 26 1.66 20.11 -4.25
CA PHE A 26 1.91 20.16 -2.81
C PHE A 26 1.40 21.45 -2.16
N LYS A 27 1.66 22.59 -2.81
CA LYS A 27 1.14 23.90 -2.37
C LYS A 27 -0.38 23.92 -2.35
N LEU A 28 -1.01 23.42 -3.42
CA LEU A 28 -2.47 23.37 -3.52
C LEU A 28 -3.10 22.45 -2.46
N LEU A 29 -2.49 21.30 -2.16
CA LEU A 29 -2.96 20.42 -1.09
C LEU A 29 -2.81 21.03 0.31
N LYS A 30 -1.77 21.84 0.54
CA LYS A 30 -1.56 22.59 1.80
C LYS A 30 -2.45 23.82 1.96
N SER A 31 -3.01 24.33 0.87
CA SER A 31 -3.85 25.53 0.88
C SER A 31 -5.19 25.31 1.61
N ASN A 32 -5.91 26.40 1.83
CA ASN A 32 -7.26 26.39 2.41
C ASN A 32 -8.36 26.05 1.38
N LEU A 33 -8.00 25.52 0.21
CA LEU A 33 -8.97 25.04 -0.77
C LEU A 33 -9.81 23.89 -0.20
N SER A 34 -11.00 23.71 -0.75
CA SER A 34 -11.95 22.70 -0.26
C SER A 34 -11.41 21.27 -0.42
N ASP A 35 -11.86 20.37 0.46
CA ASP A 35 -11.56 18.94 0.36
C ASP A 35 -11.94 18.37 -1.01
N ASP A 36 -13.09 18.77 -1.54
CA ASP A 36 -13.54 18.34 -2.85
C ASP A 36 -12.56 18.77 -3.97
N PHE A 37 -12.02 19.99 -3.93
CA PHE A 37 -10.98 20.40 -4.87
C PHE A 37 -9.73 19.53 -4.74
N LYS A 38 -9.28 19.25 -3.52
CA LYS A 38 -8.09 18.41 -3.25
C LYS A 38 -8.29 16.97 -3.72
N ILE A 39 -9.49 16.42 -3.58
CA ILE A 39 -9.86 15.12 -4.13
C ILE A 39 -9.77 15.14 -5.65
N GLN A 40 -10.32 16.16 -6.32
CA GLN A 40 -10.24 16.26 -7.78
C GLN A 40 -8.79 16.43 -8.26
N LEU A 41 -7.96 17.17 -7.51
CA LEU A 41 -6.54 17.31 -7.80
C LEU A 41 -5.81 15.95 -7.77
N CYS A 42 -6.12 15.09 -6.79
CA CYS A 42 -5.58 13.74 -6.71
C CYS A 42 -5.97 12.83 -7.89
N ARG A 43 -6.98 13.17 -8.71
CA ARG A 43 -7.35 12.38 -9.89
C ARG A 43 -6.39 12.52 -11.06
N ILE A 44 -5.64 13.61 -11.09
CA ILE A 44 -4.83 14.01 -12.25
C ILE A 44 -3.33 14.04 -11.94
N ILE A 45 -2.99 13.63 -10.71
CA ILE A 45 -1.63 13.52 -10.20
C ILE A 45 -1.07 12.17 -10.64
N ASP A 46 0.13 12.20 -11.23
CA ASP A 46 0.88 11.01 -11.65
C ASP A 46 1.80 10.46 -10.56
N ASP A 47 2.44 9.32 -10.84
CA ASP A 47 3.35 8.61 -9.95
C ASP A 47 4.61 9.43 -9.64
N ASN A 48 5.16 10.14 -10.63
CA ASN A 48 6.30 11.03 -10.46
C ASN A 48 6.03 12.16 -9.46
N THR A 49 4.79 12.64 -9.41
CA THR A 49 4.38 13.69 -8.47
C THR A 49 4.24 13.14 -7.05
N VAL A 50 3.79 11.90 -6.87
CA VAL A 50 3.69 11.24 -5.56
C VAL A 50 4.99 10.59 -5.07
N ALA A 51 6.08 10.59 -5.85
CA ALA A 51 7.38 10.03 -5.45
C ALA A 51 8.13 10.88 -4.37
N ASN A 52 7.40 11.53 -3.46
CA ASN A 52 7.92 12.30 -2.33
C ASN A 52 7.15 11.93 -1.05
N GLU A 53 7.86 11.50 0.00
CA GLU A 53 7.27 11.08 1.28
C GLU A 53 6.29 12.11 1.87
N SER A 54 6.69 13.39 1.91
CA SER A 54 5.83 14.45 2.47
C SER A 54 4.58 14.69 1.63
N PHE A 55 4.69 14.50 0.31
CA PHE A 55 3.54 14.57 -0.59
C PHE A 55 2.60 13.39 -0.39
N CYS A 56 3.13 12.17 -0.29
CA CYS A 56 2.37 10.95 -0.01
C CYS A 56 1.52 11.10 1.25
N GLU A 57 2.14 11.50 2.36
CA GLU A 57 1.44 11.69 3.63
C GLU A 57 0.32 12.72 3.54
N LEU A 58 0.57 13.84 2.86
CA LEU A 58 -0.42 14.90 2.69
C LEU A 58 -1.58 14.47 1.78
N SER A 59 -1.29 13.72 0.73
CA SER A 59 -2.25 13.39 -0.33
C SER A 59 -3.07 12.12 -0.06
N ALA A 60 -2.52 11.16 0.70
CA ALA A 60 -3.15 9.86 0.95
C ALA A 60 -4.59 9.91 1.47
N PRO A 61 -4.97 10.81 2.41
CA PRO A 61 -6.35 10.93 2.86
C PRO A 61 -7.33 11.29 1.72
N TYR A 62 -6.88 12.04 0.71
CA TYR A 62 -7.71 12.43 -0.43
C TYR A 62 -7.78 11.32 -1.48
N PHE A 63 -6.68 10.58 -1.70
CA PHE A 63 -6.70 9.36 -2.52
C PHE A 63 -7.67 8.30 -1.98
N LEU A 64 -7.74 8.13 -0.66
CA LEU A 64 -8.72 7.22 -0.04
C LEU A 64 -10.17 7.61 -0.36
N LYS A 65 -10.47 8.90 -0.48
CA LYS A 65 -11.81 9.43 -0.82
C LYS A 65 -12.17 9.30 -2.30
N LEU A 66 -11.22 8.97 -3.18
CA LEU A 66 -11.51 8.74 -4.60
C LEU A 66 -12.39 7.50 -4.83
N GLY A 67 -13.00 7.37 -6.02
CA GLY A 67 -13.67 6.13 -6.41
C GLY A 67 -12.67 4.97 -6.56
N PHE A 68 -13.17 3.73 -6.51
CA PHE A 68 -12.33 2.53 -6.65
C PHE A 68 -11.57 2.46 -7.97
N SER A 69 -12.08 3.02 -9.06
CA SER A 69 -11.44 3.00 -10.38
C SER A 69 -10.66 4.28 -10.72
N SER A 70 -10.54 5.21 -9.78
CA SER A 70 -10.01 6.55 -10.04
C SER A 70 -8.54 6.74 -9.65
N ILE A 71 -7.88 5.70 -9.16
CA ILE A 71 -6.46 5.73 -8.81
C ILE A 71 -5.73 4.82 -9.79
N GLU A 72 -4.81 5.40 -10.55
CA GLU A 72 -3.90 4.65 -11.41
C GLU A 72 -3.03 3.72 -10.56
N ARG A 73 -2.73 2.54 -11.12
CA ARG A 73 -2.04 1.48 -10.37
C ARG A 73 -0.70 1.95 -9.82
N ASP A 74 0.10 2.57 -10.67
CA ASP A 74 1.47 2.93 -10.34
C ASP A 74 1.51 4.05 -9.27
N VAL A 75 0.52 4.95 -9.28
CA VAL A 75 0.29 5.95 -8.20
C VAL A 75 -0.05 5.25 -6.88
N ALA A 76 -0.97 4.29 -6.89
CA ALA A 76 -1.36 3.55 -5.70
C ALA A 76 -0.19 2.74 -5.11
N GLU A 77 0.60 2.08 -5.96
CA GLU A 77 1.81 1.35 -5.56
C GLU A 77 2.82 2.30 -4.92
N THR A 78 3.05 3.46 -5.54
CA THR A 78 3.97 4.49 -5.02
C THR A 78 3.53 5.04 -3.67
N LEU A 79 2.24 5.36 -3.52
CA LEU A 79 1.67 5.80 -2.24
C LEU A 79 1.86 4.74 -1.15
N ILE A 80 1.47 3.49 -1.41
CA ILE A 80 1.62 2.39 -0.45
C ILE A 80 3.10 2.19 -0.09
N HIS A 81 4.00 2.37 -1.05
CA HIS A 81 5.43 2.24 -0.85
C HIS A 81 6.02 3.30 0.08
N PHE A 82 5.73 4.57 -0.16
CA PHE A 82 6.35 5.70 0.54
C PHE A 82 5.60 6.17 1.79
N LEU A 83 4.33 5.77 1.97
CA LEU A 83 3.58 6.11 3.18
C LEU A 83 4.21 5.51 4.43
N LEU A 84 4.41 6.38 5.41
CA LEU A 84 4.83 6.05 6.76
C LEU A 84 3.66 5.76 7.68
N ASN A 85 2.54 6.44 7.50
CA ASN A 85 1.35 6.20 8.28
C ASN A 85 0.80 4.79 7.98
N GLU A 86 0.98 3.87 8.94
CA GLU A 86 0.65 2.46 8.75
C GLU A 86 -0.85 2.24 8.47
N GLU A 87 -1.72 3.00 9.14
CA GLU A 87 -3.18 2.87 8.99
C GLU A 87 -3.64 3.34 7.61
N LEU A 88 -3.15 4.50 7.14
CA LEU A 88 -3.45 5.00 5.81
C LEU A 88 -2.88 4.09 4.73
N SER A 89 -1.66 3.58 4.92
CA SER A 89 -1.02 2.64 4.01
C SER A 89 -1.81 1.33 3.90
N LEU A 90 -2.28 0.76 5.03
CA LEU A 90 -3.13 -0.43 5.03
C LEU A 90 -4.48 -0.19 4.36
N LYS A 91 -5.12 0.96 4.61
CA LYS A 91 -6.39 1.33 3.95
C LYS A 91 -6.22 1.46 2.44
N LEU A 92 -5.13 2.06 1.98
CA LEU A 92 -4.81 2.17 0.55
C LEU A 92 -4.50 0.79 -0.04
N PHE A 93 -3.77 -0.05 0.68
CA PHE A 93 -3.54 -1.43 0.26
C PHE A 93 -4.84 -2.23 0.13
N GLY A 94 -5.78 -2.08 1.07
CA GLY A 94 -7.09 -2.71 0.97
C GLY A 94 -7.90 -2.23 -0.24
N LYS A 95 -7.82 -0.93 -0.54
CA LYS A 95 -8.44 -0.36 -1.75
C LYS A 95 -7.78 -0.89 -3.03
N TYR A 96 -6.46 -0.95 -3.06
CA TYR A 96 -5.68 -1.54 -4.15
C TYR A 96 -6.08 -3.02 -4.36
N TYR A 97 -6.16 -3.79 -3.29
CA TYR A 97 -6.59 -5.19 -3.34
C TYR A 97 -8.01 -5.36 -3.90
N ALA A 98 -8.94 -4.47 -3.55
CA ALA A 98 -10.30 -4.51 -4.09
C ALA A 98 -10.37 -4.17 -5.59
N GLN A 99 -9.38 -3.44 -6.12
CA GLN A 99 -9.36 -2.96 -7.50
C GLN A 99 -8.56 -3.87 -8.44
N TYR A 100 -7.47 -4.47 -7.95
CA TYR A 100 -6.51 -5.22 -8.75
C TYR A 100 -6.55 -6.72 -8.44
N SER A 101 -5.89 -7.53 -9.28
CA SER A 101 -5.90 -8.98 -9.11
C SER A 101 -5.12 -9.42 -7.87
N PHE A 102 -5.46 -10.62 -7.37
CA PHE A 102 -4.73 -11.30 -6.28
C PHE A 102 -3.22 -11.26 -6.50
N ASP A 103 -2.78 -11.56 -7.72
CA ASP A 103 -1.36 -11.62 -8.07
C ASP A 103 -0.65 -10.27 -7.97
N HIS A 104 -1.32 -9.19 -8.37
CA HIS A 104 -0.78 -7.84 -8.25
C HIS A 104 -0.64 -7.43 -6.78
N SER A 105 -1.66 -7.67 -5.98
CA SER A 105 -1.63 -7.33 -4.55
C SER A 105 -0.61 -8.15 -3.77
N LEU A 106 -0.44 -9.43 -4.10
CA LEU A 106 0.57 -10.29 -3.48
C LEU A 106 1.99 -9.80 -3.81
N ASN A 107 2.21 -9.39 -5.06
CA ASN A 107 3.48 -8.82 -5.50
C ASN A 107 3.76 -7.49 -4.79
N LEU A 108 2.79 -6.59 -4.69
CA LEU A 108 2.94 -5.31 -4.01
C LEU A 108 3.27 -5.48 -2.53
N LEU A 109 2.54 -6.37 -1.83
CA LEU A 109 2.84 -6.72 -0.44
C LEU A 109 4.28 -7.24 -0.31
N THR A 110 4.67 -8.15 -1.20
CA THR A 110 6.01 -8.74 -1.23
C THR A 110 7.09 -7.67 -1.44
N GLN A 111 6.89 -6.73 -2.37
CA GLN A 111 7.81 -5.62 -2.62
C GLN A 111 7.92 -4.67 -1.43
N LYS A 112 6.79 -4.27 -0.82
CA LYS A 112 6.77 -3.44 0.39
C LYS A 112 7.56 -4.11 1.52
N LEU A 113 7.40 -5.43 1.70
CA LEU A 113 8.12 -6.19 2.71
C LEU A 113 9.62 -6.39 2.39
N LYS A 114 10.01 -6.39 1.11
CA LYS A 114 11.42 -6.44 0.70
C LYS A 114 12.18 -5.18 1.04
N VAL A 115 11.63 -4.00 0.74
CA VAL A 115 12.35 -2.72 0.95
C VAL A 115 12.69 -2.47 2.42
N LEU A 116 11.91 -3.03 3.34
CA LEU A 116 12.28 -3.07 4.76
C LEU A 116 13.64 -3.78 5.04
N LYS A 117 14.26 -4.48 4.08
CA LYS A 117 15.43 -5.39 4.25
C LYS A 117 16.72 -4.60 4.15
N ASP A 118 16.70 -3.65 3.23
CA ASP A 118 17.88 -2.94 2.80
C ASP A 118 18.10 -1.67 3.64
N GLU A 119 17.12 -1.27 4.46
CA GLU A 119 17.21 -0.08 5.33
C GLU A 119 16.90 -0.35 6.83
N PRO A 120 17.64 -1.23 7.51
CA PRO A 120 17.43 -1.55 8.93
C PRO A 120 17.73 -0.39 9.91
N ARG A 121 18.14 0.79 9.42
CA ARG A 121 18.54 1.96 10.22
C ARG A 121 17.56 3.13 10.22
N GLN A 122 16.45 3.05 9.48
CA GLN A 122 15.42 4.08 9.62
C GLN A 122 14.53 3.72 10.80
N GLU A 123 14.52 4.58 11.83
CA GLU A 123 13.62 4.57 12.99
C GLU A 123 12.11 4.63 12.61
N LYS A 124 11.79 4.61 11.32
CA LYS A 124 10.46 4.67 10.72
C LYS A 124 10.16 3.40 9.94
N GLN A 125 10.13 2.24 10.61
CA GLN A 125 9.49 1.06 10.01
C GLN A 125 7.99 1.32 9.92
N THR A 126 7.43 1.19 8.73
CA THR A 126 6.05 1.61 8.43
C THR A 126 5.05 0.45 8.46
N TRP A 127 5.53 -0.78 8.32
CA TRP A 127 4.71 -1.98 8.36
C TRP A 127 5.29 -2.95 9.38
N ASN A 128 4.82 -2.82 10.62
CA ASN A 128 5.09 -3.79 11.67
C ASN A 128 4.33 -5.12 11.45
N GLU A 129 4.62 -6.11 12.29
CA GLU A 129 3.98 -7.43 12.22
C GLU A 129 2.45 -7.36 12.25
N LYS A 130 1.86 -6.48 13.07
CA LYS A 130 0.40 -6.34 13.18
C LYS A 130 -0.21 -5.90 11.85
N ILE A 131 0.36 -4.89 11.21
CA ILE A 131 -0.12 -4.36 9.93
C ILE A 131 0.03 -5.40 8.82
N VAL A 132 1.15 -6.12 8.78
CA VAL A 132 1.36 -7.19 7.81
C VAL A 132 0.34 -8.30 7.98
N MET A 133 0.04 -8.72 9.21
CA MET A 133 -0.99 -9.73 9.46
C MET A 133 -2.37 -9.23 9.03
N GLN A 134 -2.70 -7.96 9.26
CA GLN A 134 -3.95 -7.36 8.76
C GLN A 134 -4.01 -7.31 7.23
N ALA A 135 -2.89 -7.03 6.56
CA ALA A 135 -2.84 -7.08 5.10
C ALA A 135 -3.01 -8.50 4.57
N LEU A 136 -2.39 -9.50 5.22
CA LEU A 136 -2.57 -10.92 4.87
C LEU A 136 -4.02 -11.39 5.04
N GLN A 137 -4.75 -10.86 6.01
CA GLN A 137 -6.18 -11.18 6.21
C GLN A 137 -7.09 -10.80 5.04
N LEU A 138 -6.66 -9.84 4.21
CA LEU A 138 -7.43 -9.43 3.04
C LEU A 138 -7.46 -10.49 1.94
N PHE A 139 -6.44 -11.35 1.89
CA PHE A 139 -6.34 -12.41 0.89
C PHE A 139 -7.27 -13.58 1.21
N PRO A 140 -7.70 -14.37 0.22
CA PRO A 140 -8.42 -15.61 0.48
C PRO A 140 -7.52 -16.65 1.20
N PRO A 141 -8.12 -17.62 1.90
CA PRO A 141 -7.40 -18.81 2.34
C PRO A 141 -6.72 -19.50 1.14
N PRO A 142 -5.54 -20.13 1.32
CA PRO A 142 -4.86 -20.36 2.60
C PRO A 142 -3.93 -19.22 3.06
N ILE A 143 -3.81 -18.12 2.32
CA ILE A 143 -2.90 -17.02 2.66
C ILE A 143 -3.36 -16.28 3.91
N SER A 144 -4.65 -15.95 4.04
CA SER A 144 -5.17 -15.28 5.24
C SER A 144 -4.94 -16.05 6.53
N THR A 145 -4.94 -17.38 6.47
CA THR A 145 -4.69 -18.25 7.64
C THR A 145 -3.26 -18.12 8.19
N ILE A 146 -2.32 -17.49 7.46
CA ILE A 146 -1.00 -17.13 8.01
C ILE A 146 -1.15 -16.14 9.17
N SER A 147 -2.13 -15.25 9.11
CA SER A 147 -2.41 -14.25 10.16
C SER A 147 -2.99 -14.87 11.44
N GLU A 148 -3.47 -16.11 11.37
CA GLU A 148 -4.00 -16.86 12.50
C GLU A 148 -2.85 -17.56 13.25
N TYR A 149 -2.33 -16.90 14.28
CA TYR A 149 -1.26 -17.45 15.12
C TYR A 149 -1.58 -18.86 15.67
N GLY A 150 -0.57 -19.73 15.64
CA GLY A 150 -0.67 -21.14 16.05
C GLY A 150 -1.19 -22.09 14.98
N LYS A 151 -1.68 -21.59 13.84
CA LYS A 151 -2.08 -22.42 12.69
C LYS A 151 -0.89 -22.86 11.86
N LYS A 152 -1.12 -23.89 11.04
CA LYS A 152 -0.13 -24.43 10.10
C LYS A 152 -0.70 -24.55 8.68
N PRO A 153 -1.02 -23.43 8.02
CA PRO A 153 -1.66 -23.48 6.70
C PRO A 153 -0.73 -24.15 5.67
N LEU A 154 -1.36 -24.85 4.73
CA LEU A 154 -0.72 -25.41 3.55
C LEU A 154 -1.02 -24.49 2.37
N ILE A 155 0.02 -23.83 1.85
CA ILE A 155 -0.10 -22.88 0.75
C ILE A 155 0.39 -23.57 -0.53
N PRO A 156 -0.30 -23.47 -1.67
CA PRO A 156 0.18 -24.04 -2.93
C PRO A 156 1.59 -23.59 -3.27
N PHE A 157 2.43 -24.52 -3.74
CA PHE A 157 3.78 -24.18 -4.16
C PHE A 157 3.74 -23.33 -5.43
N THR A 158 4.17 -22.07 -5.31
CA THR A 158 4.48 -21.16 -6.41
C THR A 158 5.70 -20.34 -6.04
N GLU A 159 6.45 -19.83 -7.02
CA GLU A 159 7.61 -18.97 -6.73
C GLU A 159 7.19 -17.68 -6.00
N LYS A 160 6.00 -17.13 -6.28
CA LYS A 160 5.46 -15.97 -5.56
C LYS A 160 5.20 -16.28 -4.09
N ASN A 161 4.54 -17.40 -3.80
CA ASN A 161 4.25 -17.83 -2.43
C ASN A 161 5.55 -18.14 -1.66
N ARG A 162 6.49 -18.84 -2.30
CA ARG A 162 7.81 -19.12 -1.73
C ARG A 162 8.57 -17.84 -1.40
N LEU A 163 8.56 -16.86 -2.31
CA LEU A 163 9.19 -15.56 -2.10
C LEU A 163 8.57 -14.80 -0.93
N LEU A 164 7.24 -14.70 -0.86
CA LEU A 164 6.54 -14.10 0.26
C LEU A 164 6.93 -14.77 1.58
N LEU A 165 6.87 -16.10 1.65
CA LEU A 165 7.19 -16.85 2.88
C LEU A 165 8.65 -16.71 3.30
N ASN A 166 9.59 -16.63 2.36
CA ASN A 166 10.98 -16.30 2.65
C ASN A 166 11.10 -14.96 3.37
N ILE A 167 10.45 -13.92 2.85
CA ILE A 167 10.51 -12.59 3.44
C ILE A 167 9.82 -12.57 4.80
N LEU A 168 8.64 -13.19 4.93
CA LEU A 168 7.95 -13.29 6.22
C LEU A 168 8.80 -14.02 7.27
N LYS A 169 9.56 -15.05 6.88
CA LYS A 169 10.48 -15.75 7.77
C LYS A 169 11.67 -14.87 8.16
N GLU A 170 12.33 -14.24 7.18
CA GLU A 170 13.47 -13.33 7.41
C GLU A 170 13.09 -12.17 8.33
N ARG A 171 11.86 -11.68 8.21
CA ARG A 171 11.25 -10.64 9.06
C ARG A 171 10.81 -11.12 10.43
N MET A 172 10.99 -12.40 10.74
CA MET A 172 10.45 -13.02 11.94
C MET A 172 8.94 -12.78 12.08
N MET A 173 8.15 -12.76 11.01
CA MET A 173 6.68 -12.66 11.05
C MET A 173 6.04 -14.06 11.12
N ILE A 174 6.73 -15.07 10.61
CA ILE A 174 6.43 -16.48 10.82
C ILE A 174 7.65 -17.16 11.47
N SER A 175 7.45 -18.33 12.09
CA SER A 175 8.56 -19.07 12.70
C SER A 175 9.42 -19.78 11.64
N SER A 176 8.77 -20.47 10.71
CA SER A 176 9.43 -21.16 9.59
C SER A 176 8.39 -21.59 8.56
N TYR A 177 8.85 -22.16 7.45
CA TYR A 177 8.01 -22.92 6.55
C TYR A 177 8.82 -24.09 5.97
N LYS A 178 8.13 -25.14 5.53
CA LYS A 178 8.72 -26.34 4.92
C LYS A 178 8.05 -26.59 3.58
N GLN A 179 8.84 -26.91 2.57
CA GLN A 179 8.33 -27.39 1.29
C GLN A 179 7.93 -28.87 1.40
N GLU A 180 6.71 -29.17 0.98
CA GLU A 180 6.18 -30.49 0.67
C GLU A 180 6.06 -30.62 -0.86
N VAL A 181 5.55 -31.75 -1.38
CA VAL A 181 5.58 -32.06 -2.83
C VAL A 181 5.03 -30.91 -3.69
N ASP A 182 3.79 -30.47 -3.43
CA ASP A 182 3.11 -29.40 -4.18
C ASP A 182 2.66 -28.23 -3.30
N SER A 183 3.22 -28.11 -2.09
CA SER A 183 2.77 -27.13 -1.11
C SER A 183 3.87 -26.66 -0.17
N LEU A 184 3.58 -25.56 0.53
CA LEU A 184 4.43 -24.93 1.52
C LEU A 184 3.67 -24.94 2.84
N ARG A 185 4.10 -25.78 3.79
CA ARG A 185 3.56 -25.77 5.14
C ARG A 185 4.19 -24.63 5.92
N VAL A 186 3.37 -23.70 6.38
CA VAL A 186 3.82 -22.54 7.17
C VAL A 186 3.68 -22.85 8.64
N PHE A 187 4.69 -22.49 9.44
CA PHE A 187 4.64 -22.53 10.90
C PHE A 187 4.50 -21.09 11.41
N THR A 188 3.27 -20.69 11.72
CA THR A 188 2.99 -19.38 12.31
C THR A 188 3.52 -19.32 13.74
N LYS A 189 3.77 -18.10 14.25
CA LYS A 189 4.16 -17.94 15.66
C LYS A 189 3.03 -18.42 16.57
N LYS A 190 3.39 -18.86 17.78
CA LYS A 190 2.40 -19.04 18.84
C LYS A 190 1.89 -17.67 19.28
N SER A 191 0.58 -17.54 19.48
CA SER A 191 0.02 -16.34 20.11
C SER A 191 0.72 -16.17 21.46
N LYS A 192 1.37 -15.03 21.69
CA LYS A 192 1.75 -14.66 23.06
C LYS A 192 0.43 -14.54 23.82
N ARG A 193 0.24 -15.32 24.88
CA ARG A 193 -0.86 -15.07 25.82
C ARG A 193 -0.66 -13.64 26.32
N GLN A 194 -1.63 -12.77 26.03
CA GLN A 194 -1.74 -11.48 26.72
C GLN A 194 -2.09 -11.73 28.17
#